data_AF-A0A1F5E095-F1
#
_entry.id   AF-A0A1F5E095-F1
#
_cell.length_a   1.000
_cell.length_b   1.000
_cell.length_c   1.000
_cell.angle_alpha   90.00
_cell.angle_beta   90.00
_cell.angle_gamma   90.00
#
_symmetry.space_group_name_H-M   'P 1'
#
loop_
_entity.id
_entity.type
_entity.pdbx_description
1 polymer ?
#
loop_
_entity_poly.entity_id
_entity_poly.type
_entity_poly.pdbx_seq_one_letter_code
_entity_poly.pdbx_strand_id
1 'polypeptide(L)'
;MLLVRFVQVGEKTIPRPRSKKTLSLDDLPEEVRATLIGIMNDARIYDVEAGLIKMAMLADANSKIYKTSMEREAESKYKSRHFAEMNKTTATLQKAAETRVEVARSQVWAEVYQEYAISYPCSICGKLITVAPGGETHRAILGYLREKGWAHGECLKRPG
;
A
#
# COMPACT_ATOMS: atom_id res chain seq x y z
N MET A 1 53.61 -57.94 17.23
CA MET A 1 54.27 -56.75 17.83
C MET A 1 53.99 -55.57 16.89
N LEU A 2 53.03 -54.72 17.26
CA LEU A 2 52.44 -53.70 16.38
C LEU A 2 53.28 -52.41 16.37
N LEU A 3 53.64 -51.96 15.17
CA LEU A 3 54.28 -50.67 14.89
C LEU A 3 53.25 -49.54 15.00
N VAL A 4 53.48 -48.57 15.87
CA VAL A 4 52.72 -47.30 15.90
C VAL A 4 53.67 -46.16 15.53
N ARG A 5 53.50 -45.64 14.31
CA ARG A 5 54.11 -44.38 13.87
C ARG A 5 53.36 -43.22 14.51
N PHE A 6 54.04 -42.42 15.32
CA PHE A 6 53.53 -41.11 15.75
C PHE A 6 53.77 -40.09 14.64
N VAL A 7 52.68 -39.63 14.04
CA VAL A 7 52.63 -38.49 13.11
C VAL A 7 52.87 -37.22 13.92
N GLN A 8 53.88 -36.43 13.57
CA GLN A 8 54.03 -35.07 14.09
C GLN A 8 52.85 -34.23 13.59
N VAL A 9 51.91 -33.93 14.50
CA VAL A 9 50.85 -32.96 14.27
C VAL A 9 51.46 -31.58 14.46
N GLY A 10 51.67 -30.87 13.36
CA GLY A 10 52.13 -29.48 13.38
C GLY A 10 51.22 -28.62 14.23
N GLU A 11 51.83 -27.80 15.09
CA GLU A 11 51.15 -26.81 15.91
C GLU A 11 50.33 -25.87 15.02
N LYS A 12 49.00 -26.06 15.00
CA LYS A 12 48.09 -25.08 14.41
C LYS A 12 48.05 -23.87 15.35
N THR A 13 48.78 -22.83 15.00
CA THR A 13 48.71 -21.53 15.65
C THR A 13 47.28 -21.01 15.63
N ILE A 14 46.67 -20.83 16.80
CA ILE A 14 45.38 -20.16 16.95
C ILE A 14 45.55 -18.72 16.42
N PRO A 15 44.73 -18.25 15.45
CA PRO A 15 44.84 -16.89 14.97
C PRO A 15 44.53 -15.92 16.12
N ARG A 16 45.49 -15.06 16.44
CA ARG A 16 45.30 -13.98 17.43
C ARG A 16 44.10 -13.13 17.00
N PRO A 17 43.24 -12.67 17.92
CA PRO A 17 42.20 -11.70 17.60
C PRO A 17 42.86 -10.49 16.94
N ARG A 18 42.42 -10.12 15.72
CA ARG A 18 42.92 -8.93 15.04
C ARG A 18 42.64 -7.74 15.94
N SER A 19 43.69 -7.04 16.39
CA SER A 19 43.54 -5.75 17.06
C SER A 19 42.68 -4.87 16.15
N LYS A 20 41.54 -4.37 16.62
CA LYS A 20 40.75 -3.38 15.87
C LYS A 20 41.72 -2.23 15.56
N LYS A 21 42.02 -1.99 14.29
CA LYS A 21 42.81 -0.82 13.90
C LYS A 21 42.03 0.40 14.38
N THR A 22 42.63 1.19 15.26
CA THR A 22 42.13 2.52 15.59
C THR A 22 42.13 3.33 14.30
N LEU A 23 40.96 3.77 13.85
CA LEU A 23 40.79 4.54 12.63
C LEU A 23 41.56 5.87 12.78
N SER A 24 42.53 6.12 11.92
CA SER A 24 43.30 7.38 11.89
C SER A 24 42.60 8.41 11.02
N LEU A 25 42.89 9.69 11.23
CA LEU A 25 42.44 10.78 10.35
C LEU A 25 42.91 10.58 8.90
N ASP A 26 44.06 9.94 8.71
CA ASP A 26 44.64 9.66 7.40
C ASP A 26 43.85 8.61 6.60
N ASP A 27 43.07 7.78 7.30
CA ASP A 27 42.23 6.75 6.69
C ASP A 27 40.92 7.34 6.10
N LEU A 28 40.62 8.62 6.33
CA LEU A 28 39.40 9.28 5.90
C LEU A 28 39.56 9.97 4.52
N PRO A 29 38.48 10.08 3.72
CA PRO A 29 38.47 10.98 2.56
C PRO A 29 38.76 12.42 2.98
N GLU A 30 39.42 13.19 2.10
CA GLU A 30 39.89 14.55 2.41
C GLU A 30 38.77 15.50 2.88
N GLU A 31 37.62 15.44 2.21
CA GLU A 31 36.43 16.23 2.55
C GLU A 31 35.89 15.91 3.95
N VAL A 32 35.89 14.63 4.32
CA VAL A 32 35.44 14.15 5.64
C VAL A 32 36.46 14.54 6.72
N ARG A 33 37.76 14.39 6.43
CA ARG A 33 38.85 14.77 7.34
C ARG A 33 38.83 16.27 7.65
N ALA A 34 38.70 17.13 6.64
CA ALA A 34 38.68 18.59 6.84
C ALA A 34 37.49 19.02 7.71
N THR A 35 36.31 18.46 7.44
CA THR A 35 35.08 18.73 8.21
C THR A 35 35.20 18.20 9.64
N LEU A 36 35.77 17.01 9.81
CA LEU A 36 35.97 16.39 11.12
C LEU A 36 36.95 17.18 11.98
N ILE A 37 38.05 17.66 11.42
CA ILE A 37 39.02 18.52 12.11
C ILE A 37 38.36 19.81 12.58
N GLY A 38 37.51 20.44 11.76
CA GLY A 38 36.73 21.62 12.16
C GLY A 38 35.84 21.33 13.37
N ILE A 39 35.04 20.27 13.30
CA ILE A 39 34.14 19.86 14.39
C ILE A 39 34.93 19.51 15.66
N MET A 40 36.05 18.81 15.51
CA MET A 40 36.94 18.44 16.62
C MET A 40 37.55 19.67 17.28
N ASN A 41 38.03 20.64 16.51
CA ASN A 41 38.59 21.89 17.03
C ASN A 41 37.52 22.74 17.74
N ASP A 42 36.34 22.90 17.13
CA ASP A 42 35.24 23.69 17.69
C ASP A 42 34.71 23.08 19.00
N ALA A 43 34.62 21.74 19.07
CA ALA A 43 34.15 21.01 20.23
C ALA A 43 35.28 20.65 21.23
N ARG A 44 36.53 21.05 20.96
CA ARG A 44 37.73 20.68 21.73
C ARG A 44 37.88 19.17 21.97
N ILE A 45 37.59 18.38 20.93
CA ILE A 45 37.71 16.93 20.90
C ILE A 45 39.03 16.56 20.23
N TYR A 46 39.87 15.77 20.91
CA TYR A 46 41.16 15.31 20.38
C TYR A 46 41.15 13.83 19.97
N ASP A 47 40.02 13.15 20.23
CA ASP A 47 39.79 11.76 19.88
C ASP A 47 38.96 11.65 18.59
N VAL A 48 39.47 10.89 17.62
CA VAL A 48 38.88 10.79 16.28
C VAL A 48 37.53 10.10 16.32
N GLU A 49 37.36 9.09 17.19
CA GLU A 49 36.11 8.36 17.33
C GLU A 49 35.01 9.25 17.94
N ALA A 50 35.33 9.98 19.00
CA ALA A 50 34.43 10.99 19.58
C ALA A 50 34.06 12.10 18.59
N GLY A 51 35.00 12.52 17.74
CA GLY A 51 34.75 13.50 16.68
C GLY A 51 33.76 12.97 15.62
N LEU A 52 33.94 11.72 15.18
CA LEU A 52 33.05 11.08 14.21
C LEU A 52 31.64 10.88 14.77
N ILE A 53 31.52 10.51 16.05
CA ILE A 53 30.23 10.44 16.75
C ILE A 53 29.55 11.83 16.74
N LYS A 54 30.30 12.89 17.05
CA LYS A 54 29.77 14.26 17.05
C LYS A 54 29.33 14.71 15.66
N MET A 55 30.10 14.40 14.63
CA MET A 55 29.76 14.66 13.23
C MET A 55 28.46 13.94 12.83
N ALA A 56 28.32 12.66 13.18
CA ALA A 56 27.11 11.89 12.92
C ALA A 56 25.88 12.48 13.65
N MET A 57 26.05 12.93 14.90
CA MET A 57 24.99 13.60 15.65
C MET A 57 24.56 14.92 15.00
N LEU A 58 25.51 15.70 14.47
CA LEU A 58 25.20 16.96 13.79
C LEU A 58 24.49 16.71 12.45
N ALA A 59 24.89 15.68 11.71
CA ALA A 59 24.22 15.26 10.49
C ALA A 59 22.78 14.79 10.77
N ASP A 60 22.56 14.00 11.82
CA ASP A 60 21.24 13.54 12.26
C ASP A 60 20.35 14.67 12.79
N ALA A 61 20.93 15.60 13.57
CA ALA A 61 20.22 16.78 14.06
C ALA A 61 19.77 17.70 12.92
N ASN A 62 20.63 17.93 11.92
CA ASN A 62 20.28 18.73 10.75
C ASN A 62 19.18 18.06 9.91
N SER A 63 19.21 16.73 9.79
CA SER A 63 18.15 15.93 9.15
C SER A 63 16.81 16.05 9.87
N LYS A 64 16.78 15.95 11.20
CA LYS A 64 15.56 16.11 12.01
C LYS A 64 15.00 17.52 11.95
N ILE A 65 15.84 18.54 12.09
CA ILE A 65 15.41 19.95 12.01
C ILE A 65 14.83 20.26 10.63
N TYR A 66 15.48 19.79 9.55
CA TYR A 66 14.97 19.93 8.19
C TYR A 66 13.62 19.22 8.01
N LYS A 67 13.50 17.97 8.49
CA LYS A 67 12.25 17.21 8.44
C LYS A 67 11.12 17.93 9.18
N THR A 68 11.36 18.40 10.40
CA THR A 68 10.36 19.13 11.20
C THR A 68 10.00 20.47 10.55
N SER A 69 10.95 21.17 9.92
CA SER A 69 10.67 22.40 9.16
C SER A 69 9.77 22.12 7.96
N MET A 70 10.06 21.07 7.20
CA MET A 70 9.27 20.64 6.03
C MET A 70 7.85 20.21 6.44
N GLU A 71 7.72 19.44 7.53
CA GLU A 71 6.41 19.02 8.06
C GLU A 71 5.58 20.23 8.51
N ARG A 72 6.20 21.21 9.19
CA ARG A 72 5.55 22.45 9.62
C ARG A 72 5.14 23.34 8.45
N GLU A 73 5.95 23.42 7.40
CA GLU A 73 5.62 24.18 6.19
C GLU A 73 4.51 23.50 5.38
N ALA A 74 4.54 22.17 5.28
CA ALA A 74 3.48 21.38 4.67
C ALA A 74 2.15 21.55 5.44
N GLU A 75 2.19 21.51 6.77
CA GLU A 75 1.01 21.74 7.62
C GLU A 75 0.48 23.18 7.48
N SER A 76 1.37 24.17 7.41
CA SER A 76 1.00 25.57 7.19
C SER A 76 0.34 25.80 5.82
N LYS A 77 0.88 25.18 4.76
CA LYS A 77 0.29 25.22 3.41
C LYS A 77 -1.04 24.49 3.37
N TYR A 78 -1.15 23.32 4.00
CA TYR A 78 -2.40 22.56 4.06
C TYR A 78 -3.51 23.31 4.82
N LYS A 79 -3.17 23.99 5.92
CA LYS A 79 -4.09 24.86 6.68
C LYS A 79 -4.36 26.21 6.02
N SER A 80 -3.66 26.55 4.94
CA SER A 80 -3.87 27.82 4.26
C SER A 80 -5.29 27.92 3.72
N ARG A 81 -5.84 29.14 3.74
CA ARG A 81 -7.19 29.43 3.23
C ARG A 81 -7.40 28.95 1.79
N HIS A 82 -6.35 28.97 0.97
CA HIS A 82 -6.41 28.53 -0.42
C HIS A 82 -6.61 27.01 -0.54
N PHE A 83 -5.85 26.20 0.20
CA PHE A 83 -6.03 24.76 0.23
C PHE A 83 -7.36 24.34 0.86
N ALA A 84 -7.81 25.05 1.90
CA ALA A 84 -9.13 24.83 2.46
C ALA A 84 -10.26 25.05 1.42
N GLU A 85 -10.13 26.08 0.57
CA GLU A 85 -11.11 26.37 -0.47
C GLU A 85 -11.06 25.37 -1.63
N MET A 86 -9.85 24.93 -2.01
CA MET A 86 -9.69 23.84 -2.97
C MET A 86 -10.32 22.54 -2.46
N ASN A 87 -10.07 22.18 -1.20
CA ASN A 87 -10.63 20.97 -0.59
C ASN A 87 -12.16 21.00 -0.56
N LYS A 88 -12.78 22.15 -0.26
CA LYS A 88 -14.24 22.31 -0.37
C LYS A 88 -14.74 22.10 -1.79
N THR A 89 -14.03 22.66 -2.77
CA THR A 89 -14.39 22.54 -4.19
C THR A 89 -14.30 21.07 -4.63
N THR A 90 -13.22 20.38 -4.28
CA THR A 90 -13.03 18.95 -4.57
C THR A 90 -14.10 18.09 -3.90
N ALA A 91 -14.43 18.35 -2.64
CA ALA A 91 -15.52 17.64 -1.94
C ALA A 91 -16.88 17.85 -2.63
N THR A 92 -17.13 19.07 -3.14
CA THR A 92 -18.36 19.38 -3.88
C THR A 92 -18.41 18.63 -5.21
N LEU A 93 -17.30 18.59 -5.95
CA LEU A 93 -17.19 17.84 -7.21
C LEU A 93 -17.35 16.34 -6.98
N GLN A 94 -16.75 15.81 -5.92
CA GLN A 94 -16.88 14.40 -5.55
C GLN A 94 -18.34 14.06 -5.23
N LYS A 95 -19.02 14.87 -4.40
CA LYS A 95 -20.45 14.67 -4.10
C LYS A 95 -21.32 14.75 -5.35
N ALA A 96 -21.01 15.66 -6.28
CA ALA A 96 -21.71 15.75 -7.56
C ALA A 96 -21.47 14.51 -8.43
N ALA A 97 -20.25 13.97 -8.44
CA ALA A 97 -19.92 12.74 -9.15
C ALA A 97 -20.66 11.52 -8.55
N GLU A 98 -20.66 11.38 -7.22
CA GLU A 98 -21.41 10.34 -6.50
C GLU A 98 -22.90 10.40 -6.83
N THR A 99 -23.48 11.61 -6.85
CA THR A 99 -24.89 11.81 -7.21
C THR A 99 -25.17 11.37 -8.65
N ARG A 100 -24.27 11.67 -9.60
CA ARG A 100 -24.42 11.21 -11.00
C ARG A 100 -24.34 9.70 -11.13
N VAL A 101 -23.43 9.06 -10.39
CA VAL A 101 -23.31 7.60 -10.35
C VAL A 101 -24.58 6.97 -9.77
N GLU A 102 -25.13 7.54 -8.69
CA GLU A 102 -26.38 7.04 -8.10
C GLU A 102 -27.57 7.15 -9.06
N VAL A 103 -27.71 8.29 -9.76
CA VAL A 103 -28.75 8.47 -10.79
C VAL A 103 -28.57 7.46 -11.93
N ALA A 104 -27.36 7.33 -12.46
CA ALA A 104 -27.07 6.37 -13.53
C ALA A 104 -27.36 4.93 -13.09
N ARG A 105 -26.97 4.56 -11.87
CA ARG A 105 -27.27 3.25 -11.28
C ARG A 105 -28.78 3.02 -11.15
N SER A 106 -29.54 4.03 -10.73
CA SER A 106 -31.00 3.94 -10.61
C SER A 106 -31.68 3.75 -11.97
N GLN A 107 -31.18 4.43 -13.01
CA GLN A 107 -31.69 4.31 -14.38
C GLN A 107 -31.41 2.92 -14.95
N VAL A 108 -30.17 2.45 -14.85
CA VAL A 108 -29.79 1.09 -15.26
C VAL A 108 -30.60 0.05 -14.51
N TRP A 109 -30.82 0.24 -13.20
CA TRP A 109 -31.66 -0.65 -12.42
C TRP A 109 -33.12 -0.66 -12.90
N ALA A 110 -33.67 0.50 -13.26
CA ALA A 110 -35.03 0.61 -13.81
C ALA A 110 -35.16 -0.10 -15.17
N GLU A 111 -34.18 0.08 -16.06
CA GLU A 111 -34.13 -0.61 -17.36
C GLU A 111 -34.05 -2.14 -17.18
N VAL A 112 -33.14 -2.60 -16.32
CA VAL A 112 -33.00 -4.03 -16.00
C VAL A 112 -34.28 -4.58 -15.37
N TYR A 113 -34.94 -3.81 -14.52
CA TYR A 113 -36.21 -4.20 -13.92
C TYR A 113 -37.31 -4.33 -14.97
N GLN A 114 -37.38 -3.43 -15.95
CA GLN A 114 -38.36 -3.52 -17.03
C GLN A 114 -38.11 -4.70 -17.97
N GLU A 115 -36.85 -4.98 -18.29
CA GLU A 115 -36.49 -6.00 -19.29
C GLU A 115 -36.48 -7.42 -18.70
N TYR A 116 -36.05 -7.59 -17.44
CA TYR A 116 -35.79 -8.91 -16.86
C TYR A 116 -36.69 -9.30 -15.70
N ALA A 117 -37.60 -8.43 -15.23
CA ALA A 117 -38.56 -8.82 -14.21
C ALA A 117 -39.55 -9.87 -14.75
N ILE A 118 -39.85 -10.85 -13.90
CA ILE A 118 -40.85 -11.86 -14.22
C ILE A 118 -42.16 -11.45 -13.55
N SER A 119 -43.21 -11.27 -14.33
CA SER A 119 -44.55 -10.97 -13.82
C SER A 119 -45.51 -12.12 -14.12
N TYR A 120 -46.31 -12.51 -13.13
CA TYR A 120 -47.35 -13.53 -13.29
C TYR A 120 -48.59 -13.18 -12.46
N PRO A 121 -49.80 -13.56 -12.90
CA PRO A 121 -51.02 -13.26 -12.15
C PRO A 121 -51.08 -14.09 -10.86
N CYS A 122 -51.55 -13.46 -9.79
CA CYS A 122 -51.89 -14.14 -8.54
C CYS A 122 -53.04 -15.11 -8.79
N SER A 123 -52.86 -16.38 -8.40
CA SER A 123 -53.88 -17.41 -8.56
C SER A 123 -55.16 -17.15 -7.75
N ILE A 124 -55.09 -16.31 -6.72
CA ILE A 124 -56.23 -16.00 -5.83
C ILE A 124 -56.99 -14.78 -6.33
N CYS A 125 -56.29 -13.66 -6.57
CA CYS A 125 -56.93 -12.37 -6.86
C CYS A 125 -56.70 -11.87 -8.28
N GLY A 126 -55.93 -12.58 -9.12
CA GLY A 126 -55.63 -12.21 -10.51
C GLY A 126 -54.65 -11.05 -10.69
N LYS A 127 -54.30 -10.33 -9.62
CA LYS A 127 -53.35 -9.19 -9.68
C LYS A 127 -51.94 -9.66 -10.00
N LEU A 128 -51.18 -8.87 -10.74
CA LEU A 128 -49.80 -9.19 -11.11
C LEU A 128 -48.89 -9.22 -9.89
N ILE A 129 -48.11 -10.30 -9.77
CA ILE A 129 -46.98 -10.44 -8.87
C ILE A 129 -45.73 -10.23 -9.73
N THR A 130 -44.93 -9.23 -9.38
CA THR A 130 -43.68 -8.92 -10.09
C THR A 130 -42.49 -9.33 -9.23
N VAL A 131 -41.62 -10.17 -9.78
CA VAL A 131 -40.40 -10.64 -9.14
C VAL A 131 -39.21 -9.88 -9.72
N ALA A 132 -38.50 -9.17 -8.84
CA ALA A 132 -37.33 -8.38 -9.21
C ALA A 132 -36.20 -9.26 -9.77
N PRO A 133 -35.50 -8.82 -10.82
CA PRO A 133 -34.41 -9.58 -11.43
C PRO A 133 -33.24 -9.77 -10.46
N GLY A 134 -32.58 -10.93 -10.55
CA GLY A 134 -31.34 -11.22 -9.83
C GLY A 134 -31.49 -11.67 -8.38
N GLY A 135 -32.69 -11.57 -7.79
CA GLY A 135 -33.00 -12.11 -6.47
C GLY A 135 -33.09 -13.64 -6.42
N GLU A 136 -33.12 -14.22 -5.23
CA GLU A 136 -33.19 -15.67 -5.02
C GLU A 136 -34.44 -16.29 -5.69
N THR A 137 -35.61 -15.68 -5.47
CA THR A 137 -36.87 -16.10 -6.11
C THR A 137 -36.80 -16.04 -7.63
N HIS A 138 -36.19 -15.00 -8.20
CA HIS A 138 -36.03 -14.87 -9.65
C HIS A 138 -35.17 -16.00 -10.22
N ARG A 139 -34.04 -16.30 -9.56
CA ARG A 139 -33.16 -17.41 -9.97
C ARG A 139 -33.84 -18.76 -9.82
N ALA A 140 -34.62 -18.97 -8.77
CA ALA A 140 -35.38 -20.20 -8.57
C ALA A 140 -36.42 -20.41 -9.69
N ILE A 141 -37.14 -19.35 -10.07
CA ILE A 141 -38.09 -19.39 -11.20
C ILE A 141 -37.35 -19.73 -12.50
N LEU A 142 -36.24 -19.05 -12.80
CA LEU A 142 -35.45 -19.35 -14.00
C LEU A 142 -34.91 -20.78 -14.03
N GLY A 143 -34.47 -21.30 -12.88
CA GLY A 143 -34.04 -22.69 -12.72
C GLY A 143 -35.17 -23.66 -13.04
N TYR A 144 -36.33 -23.47 -12.42
CA TYR A 144 -37.52 -24.28 -12.67
C TYR A 144 -37.96 -24.26 -14.14
N LEU A 145 -37.99 -23.08 -14.77
CA LEU A 145 -38.37 -22.95 -16.18
C LEU A 145 -37.39 -23.71 -17.10
N ARG A 146 -36.08 -23.65 -16.83
CA ARG A 146 -35.08 -24.44 -17.57
C ARG A 146 -35.26 -25.94 -17.37
N GLU A 147 -35.44 -26.39 -16.13
CA GLU A 147 -35.66 -27.81 -15.81
C GLU A 147 -36.91 -28.38 -16.47
N LYS A 148 -37.97 -27.58 -16.58
CA LYS A 148 -39.21 -27.95 -17.27
C LYS A 148 -39.14 -27.82 -18.78
N GLY A 149 -37.98 -27.48 -19.34
CA GLY A 149 -37.79 -27.34 -20.79
C GLY A 149 -38.56 -26.16 -21.38
N TRP A 150 -38.86 -25.13 -20.58
CA TRP A 150 -39.52 -23.93 -21.06
C TRP A 150 -38.55 -23.13 -21.93
N ALA A 151 -38.84 -23.04 -23.21
CA ALA A 151 -38.00 -22.37 -24.21
C ALA A 151 -38.89 -21.74 -25.29
N HIS A 152 -38.35 -20.79 -26.05
CA HIS A 152 -39.04 -20.26 -27.21
C HIS A 152 -39.36 -21.39 -28.20
N GLY A 153 -40.55 -21.33 -28.82
CA GLY A 153 -40.98 -22.36 -29.77
C GLY A 153 -40.02 -22.52 -30.95
N GLU A 154 -39.33 -21.45 -31.36
CA GLU A 154 -38.28 -21.50 -32.39
C GLU A 154 -37.01 -22.19 -31.90
N CYS A 155 -36.60 -21.95 -30.65
CA CYS A 155 -35.44 -22.61 -30.04
C CYS A 155 -35.65 -24.13 -29.94
N LEU A 156 -36.88 -24.57 -29.65
CA LEU A 156 -37.23 -26.00 -29.62
C LEU A 156 -37.20 -26.67 -31.00
N LYS A 157 -37.34 -25.89 -32.09
CA LYS A 157 -37.38 -26.39 -33.47
C LYS A 157 -36.02 -26.38 -34.16
N ARG A 158 -35.00 -25.79 -33.55
CA ARG A 158 -33.65 -25.71 -34.14
C ARG A 158 -32.95 -27.06 -33.92
N PRO A 159 -32.62 -27.84 -34.98
CA PRO A 159 -31.82 -29.04 -34.81
C PRO A 159 -30.43 -28.64 -34.30
N GLY A 160 -29.97 -29.35 -33.26
CA GLY A 160 -28.65 -29.16 -32.65
C GLY A 160 -27.52 -29.67 -33.53
#